data_AF-A0A7C3MSA1-F1
#
_entry.id   AF-A0A7C3MSA1-F1
#
_cell.length_a   1.000
_cell.length_b   1.000
_cell.length_c   1.000
_cell.angle_alpha   90.00
_cell.angle_beta   90.00
_cell.angle_gamma   90.00
#
_symmetry.space_group_name_H-M   'P 1'
#
loop_
_entity.id
_entity.type
_entity.pdbx_description
1 polymer ?
#
loop_
_entity_poly.entity_id
_entity_poly.type
_entity_poly.pdbx_seq_one_letter_code
_entity_poly.pdbx_strand_id
1 'polypeptide(L)'
;MIDIHTHLGRILREDVPVTAEELIENMDKWGVEKAVVLPLDATPEGSTFWFTTEQVIDVYRKYPERIIPFCKLDPRQINNSPNTDFTWILKEYKDLGCKGVGEITANLYIDDPMVINLFRQCGDMEMPVLFHLVDRIGAPYGLVDDIYLPRLEKVLKELPKTIFIGHAMSFWAEISSDVDEKTRGGYPKGPIKSPGRLQELLKKYDNLYGDLSAGSGFNAITRDPEYGYKFLEEFQDKLLFGTDFCHHNQEVPIVDYIKNALKEGKISEMAYKKITRLNAERILKLGNI
;
A
#
# COMPACT_ATOMS: atom_id res chain seq x y z
N MET A 1 -15.83 2.88 -5.43
CA MET A 1 -14.34 2.89 -5.41
C MET A 1 -13.87 1.64 -4.69
N ILE A 2 -12.65 1.20 -4.94
CA ILE A 2 -11.98 0.14 -4.17
C ILE A 2 -10.84 0.78 -3.40
N ASP A 3 -10.90 0.69 -2.08
CA ASP A 3 -9.87 1.15 -1.17
C ASP A 3 -8.84 0.03 -0.97
N ILE A 4 -7.57 0.25 -1.32
CA ILE A 4 -6.56 -0.81 -1.22
C ILE A 4 -5.81 -0.85 0.12
N HIS A 5 -6.13 0.04 1.07
CA HIS A 5 -5.39 0.15 2.32
C HIS A 5 -6.30 0.55 3.48
N THR A 6 -6.66 -0.42 4.31
CA THR A 6 -7.36 -0.19 5.58
C THR A 6 -6.87 -1.17 6.63
N HIS A 7 -7.03 -0.81 7.91
CA HIS A 7 -6.72 -1.65 9.05
C HIS A 7 -7.89 -1.71 10.03
N LEU A 8 -7.97 -2.82 10.76
CA LEU A 8 -8.94 -3.04 11.83
C LEU A 8 -8.22 -3.33 13.14
N GLY A 9 -8.95 -3.19 14.24
CA GLY A 9 -8.41 -3.40 15.58
C GLY A 9 -7.76 -2.13 16.14
N ARG A 10 -6.77 -2.33 17.01
CA ARG A 10 -6.20 -1.26 17.83
C ARG A 10 -4.68 -1.23 17.64
N ILE A 11 -4.11 -0.08 17.27
CA ILE A 11 -2.67 0.02 17.01
C ILE A 11 -1.91 0.37 18.30
N LEU A 12 -2.33 1.42 19.00
CA LEU A 12 -1.71 1.92 20.24
C LEU A 12 -2.58 1.68 21.47
N ARG A 13 -1.97 1.79 22.66
CA ARG A 13 -2.65 1.51 23.95
C ARG A 13 -3.94 2.30 24.14
N GLU A 14 -3.91 3.58 23.82
CA GLU A 14 -5.02 4.53 24.08
C GLU A 14 -6.04 4.58 22.93
N ASP A 15 -5.78 3.88 21.82
CA ASP A 15 -6.67 3.88 20.66
C ASP A 15 -7.98 3.14 20.97
N VAL A 16 -9.08 3.67 20.44
CA VAL A 16 -10.33 2.92 20.33
C VAL A 16 -10.18 1.96 19.15
N PRO A 17 -10.44 0.64 19.31
CA PRO A 17 -10.33 -0.29 18.21
C PRO A 17 -11.32 0.02 17.08
N VAL A 18 -10.84 0.09 15.85
CA VAL A 18 -11.69 0.17 14.66
C VAL A 18 -12.35 -1.19 14.43
N THR A 19 -13.68 -1.21 14.35
CA THR A 19 -14.46 -2.42 14.10
C THR A 19 -14.77 -2.60 12.62
N ALA A 20 -15.12 -3.82 12.22
CA ALA A 20 -15.58 -4.07 10.86
C ALA A 20 -16.87 -3.29 10.56
N GLU A 21 -17.79 -3.17 11.52
CA GLU A 21 -19.02 -2.40 11.38
C GLU A 21 -18.73 -0.92 11.13
N GLU A 22 -17.81 -0.32 11.88
CA GLU A 22 -17.40 1.06 11.67
C GLU A 22 -16.80 1.27 10.28
N LEU A 23 -15.92 0.36 9.84
CA LEU A 23 -15.36 0.41 8.50
C LEU A 23 -16.47 0.34 7.44
N ILE A 24 -17.44 -0.57 7.55
CA ILE A 24 -18.57 -0.69 6.61
C ILE A 24 -19.41 0.60 6.58
N GLU A 25 -19.77 1.15 7.74
CA GLU A 25 -20.54 2.39 7.84
C GLU A 25 -19.81 3.58 7.19
N ASN A 26 -18.49 3.65 7.38
CA ASN A 26 -17.67 4.70 6.79
C ASN A 26 -17.48 4.49 5.29
N MET A 27 -17.30 3.26 4.82
CA MET A 27 -17.27 2.93 3.40
C MET A 27 -18.56 3.40 2.69
N ASP A 28 -19.73 3.20 3.30
CA ASP A 28 -21.01 3.65 2.76
C ASP A 28 -21.06 5.19 2.65
N LYS A 29 -20.60 5.92 3.67
CA LYS A 29 -20.49 7.39 3.64
C LYS A 29 -19.54 7.87 2.55
N TRP A 30 -18.43 7.16 2.34
CA TRP A 30 -17.39 7.54 1.39
C TRP A 30 -17.67 7.08 -0.05
N GLY A 31 -18.67 6.23 -0.28
CA GLY A 31 -18.90 5.61 -1.60
C GLY A 31 -17.79 4.61 -1.98
N VAL A 32 -17.20 3.96 -0.98
CA VAL A 32 -16.27 2.85 -1.15
C VAL A 32 -17.06 1.55 -1.18
N GLU A 33 -16.94 0.80 -2.27
CA GLU A 33 -17.66 -0.45 -2.50
C GLU A 33 -16.96 -1.60 -1.81
N LYS A 34 -15.63 -1.69 -1.99
CA LYS A 34 -14.78 -2.73 -1.40
C LYS A 34 -13.55 -2.11 -0.75
N ALA A 35 -13.11 -2.69 0.36
CA ALA A 35 -11.89 -2.30 1.04
C ALA A 35 -10.98 -3.52 1.23
N VAL A 36 -9.70 -3.35 0.93
CA VAL A 36 -8.65 -4.27 1.34
C VAL A 36 -8.37 -4.05 2.81
N VAL A 37 -8.46 -5.11 3.60
CA VAL A 37 -8.09 -5.10 5.02
C VAL A 37 -6.75 -5.79 5.18
N LEU A 38 -5.77 -5.03 5.67
CA LEU A 38 -4.39 -5.48 5.90
C LEU A 38 -4.23 -5.89 7.37
N PRO A 39 -3.72 -7.09 7.66
CA PRO A 39 -3.43 -7.51 9.02
C PRO A 39 -2.37 -6.64 9.70
N LEU A 40 -2.45 -6.55 11.03
CA LEU A 40 -1.52 -5.81 11.89
C LEU A 40 -0.51 -6.70 12.61
N ASP A 41 -0.43 -8.00 12.27
CA ASP A 41 0.39 -9.01 12.93
C ASP A 41 1.72 -9.31 12.18
N ALA A 42 2.30 -10.48 12.45
CA ALA A 42 3.53 -11.07 11.88
C ALA A 42 4.85 -10.34 12.20
N THR A 43 4.85 -9.01 12.19
CA THR A 43 6.03 -8.17 12.40
C THR A 43 5.95 -7.53 13.79
N PRO A 44 7.04 -7.55 14.60
CA PRO A 44 7.04 -6.92 15.92
C PRO A 44 7.03 -5.38 15.86
N GLU A 45 7.45 -4.79 14.75
CA GLU A 45 7.42 -3.36 14.47
C GLU A 45 6.03 -2.89 13.97
N GLY A 46 5.57 -1.71 14.42
CA GLY A 46 4.43 -0.98 13.85
C GLY A 46 3.10 -1.07 14.61
N SER A 47 2.82 -2.17 15.30
CA SER A 47 1.59 -2.32 16.10
C SER A 47 1.90 -2.89 17.48
N THR A 48 1.20 -2.40 18.51
CA THR A 48 1.28 -2.98 19.87
C THR A 48 0.30 -4.13 20.05
N PHE A 49 -0.87 -4.05 19.40
CA PHE A 49 -1.87 -5.11 19.42
C PHE A 49 -2.08 -5.63 18.01
N TRP A 50 -2.24 -6.94 17.92
CA TRP A 50 -2.37 -7.62 16.65
C TRP A 50 -3.83 -7.76 16.25
N PHE A 51 -4.06 -7.56 14.96
CA PHE A 51 -5.26 -7.99 14.25
C PHE A 51 -4.80 -8.97 13.18
N THR A 52 -5.01 -10.27 13.41
CA THR A 52 -4.31 -11.32 12.66
C THR A 52 -4.90 -11.56 11.28
N THR A 53 -4.15 -12.28 10.43
CA THR A 53 -4.65 -12.73 9.12
C THR A 53 -5.97 -13.51 9.25
N GLU A 54 -6.11 -14.37 10.26
CA GLU A 54 -7.35 -15.14 10.51
C GLU A 54 -8.52 -14.21 10.87
N GLN A 55 -8.28 -13.18 11.67
CA GLN A 55 -9.32 -12.20 12.02
C GLN A 55 -9.76 -11.40 10.79
N VAL A 56 -8.83 -11.05 9.89
CA VAL A 56 -9.16 -10.44 8.59
C VAL A 56 -10.02 -11.39 7.74
N ILE A 57 -9.68 -12.68 7.70
CA ILE A 57 -10.48 -13.70 6.99
C ILE A 57 -11.87 -13.85 7.60
N ASP A 58 -12.01 -13.79 8.93
CA ASP A 58 -13.32 -13.84 9.59
C ASP A 58 -14.19 -12.63 9.26
N VAL A 59 -13.59 -11.44 9.17
CA VAL A 59 -14.28 -10.24 8.69
C VAL A 59 -14.68 -10.37 7.22
N TYR A 60 -13.80 -10.92 6.38
CA TYR A 60 -14.13 -11.24 4.98
C TYR A 60 -15.31 -12.21 4.87
N ARG A 61 -15.34 -13.28 5.66
CA ARG A 61 -16.47 -14.24 5.67
C ARG A 61 -17.78 -13.59 6.09
N LYS A 62 -17.74 -12.60 6.98
CA LYS A 62 -18.92 -11.84 7.42
C LYS A 62 -19.39 -10.85 6.37
N TYR A 63 -18.47 -10.25 5.62
CA TYR A 63 -18.75 -9.21 4.61
C TYR A 63 -18.07 -9.49 3.26
N PRO A 64 -18.36 -10.62 2.59
CA PRO A 64 -17.58 -11.10 1.45
C PRO A 64 -17.68 -10.21 0.21
N GLU A 65 -18.77 -9.45 0.07
CA GLU A 65 -18.97 -8.50 -1.03
C GLU A 65 -18.33 -7.14 -0.78
N ARG A 66 -17.84 -6.87 0.44
CA ARG A 66 -17.32 -5.57 0.85
C ARG A 66 -15.84 -5.61 1.23
N ILE A 67 -15.34 -6.77 1.66
CA ILE A 67 -13.98 -6.90 2.19
C ILE A 67 -13.14 -7.75 1.24
N ILE A 68 -11.91 -7.31 1.02
CA ILE A 68 -10.88 -8.05 0.30
C ILE A 68 -9.78 -8.38 1.32
N PRO A 69 -9.61 -9.65 1.73
CA PRO A 69 -8.61 -9.98 2.73
C PRO A 69 -7.21 -9.96 2.11
N PHE A 70 -6.26 -9.34 2.81
CA PHE A 70 -4.83 -9.61 2.62
C PHE A 70 -4.34 -10.50 3.77
N CYS A 71 -3.25 -11.22 3.55
CA CYS A 71 -2.50 -11.87 4.62
C CYS A 71 -1.19 -11.11 4.88
N LYS A 72 -0.57 -11.33 6.03
CA LYS A 72 0.72 -10.73 6.35
C LYS A 72 1.70 -11.78 6.84
N LEU A 73 2.92 -11.69 6.31
CA LEU A 73 4.07 -12.50 6.71
C LEU A 73 5.24 -11.56 6.97
N ASP A 74 6.12 -11.94 7.89
CA ASP A 74 7.41 -11.30 8.10
C ASP A 74 8.50 -12.16 7.43
N PRO A 75 9.44 -11.57 6.67
CA PRO A 75 10.54 -12.29 6.04
C PRO A 75 11.37 -13.18 6.99
N ARG A 76 11.35 -12.89 8.31
CA ARG A 76 12.08 -13.61 9.35
C ARG A 76 11.30 -14.78 9.95
N GLN A 77 10.01 -14.96 9.61
CA GLN A 77 9.17 -16.03 10.16
C GLN A 77 9.69 -17.44 9.86
N ILE A 78 9.16 -18.42 10.62
CA ILE A 78 9.48 -19.86 10.54
C ILE A 78 10.91 -20.19 11.00
N ASN A 79 11.94 -19.78 10.27
CA ASN A 79 13.33 -20.16 10.55
C ASN A 79 14.38 -19.05 10.32
N ASN A 80 13.96 -17.78 10.15
CA ASN A 80 14.85 -16.62 9.98
C ASN A 80 15.94 -16.85 8.93
N SER A 81 15.54 -17.23 7.72
CA SER A 81 16.45 -17.73 6.68
C SER A 81 16.10 -17.18 5.29
N PRO A 82 17.09 -16.88 4.44
CA PRO A 82 16.82 -16.55 3.03
C PRO A 82 16.28 -17.74 2.21
N ASN A 83 16.21 -18.93 2.80
CA ASN A 83 15.69 -20.15 2.17
C ASN A 83 14.38 -20.64 2.80
N THR A 84 13.70 -19.83 3.61
CA THR A 84 12.40 -20.19 4.19
C THR A 84 11.39 -20.51 3.09
N ASP A 85 10.70 -21.65 3.23
CA ASP A 85 9.58 -22.00 2.37
C ASP A 85 8.28 -21.43 2.95
N PHE A 86 7.74 -20.41 2.27
CA PHE A 86 6.46 -19.78 2.56
C PHE A 86 5.34 -20.29 1.64
N THR A 87 5.63 -21.19 0.69
CA THR A 87 4.67 -21.59 -0.34
C THR A 87 3.41 -22.22 0.24
N TRP A 88 3.55 -23.06 1.27
CA TRP A 88 2.42 -23.74 1.91
C TRP A 88 1.48 -22.75 2.60
N ILE A 89 2.01 -21.76 3.33
CA ILE A 89 1.20 -20.77 4.07
C ILE A 89 0.60 -19.73 3.12
N LEU A 90 1.34 -19.28 2.10
CA LEU A 90 0.82 -18.41 1.04
C LEU A 90 -0.33 -19.10 0.30
N LYS A 91 -0.17 -20.39 -0.03
CA LYS A 91 -1.22 -21.17 -0.67
C LYS A 91 -2.45 -21.30 0.23
N GLU A 92 -2.27 -21.60 1.51
CA GLU A 92 -3.37 -21.71 2.47
C GLU A 92 -4.17 -20.41 2.55
N TYR A 93 -3.52 -19.26 2.76
CA TYR A 93 -4.22 -17.98 2.83
C TYR A 93 -4.86 -17.58 1.50
N LYS A 94 -4.20 -17.86 0.36
CA LYS A 94 -4.79 -17.65 -0.97
C LYS A 94 -6.06 -18.48 -1.17
N ASP A 95 -6.04 -19.76 -0.76
CA ASP A 95 -7.21 -20.65 -0.84
C ASP A 95 -8.35 -20.20 0.09
N LEU A 96 -8.01 -19.53 1.21
CA LEU A 96 -8.98 -18.88 2.12
C LEU A 96 -9.50 -17.52 1.63
N GLY A 97 -9.04 -17.06 0.47
CA GLY A 97 -9.56 -15.87 -0.23
C GLY A 97 -8.61 -14.67 -0.24
N CYS A 98 -7.45 -14.73 0.42
CA CYS A 98 -6.49 -13.61 0.43
C CYS A 98 -6.04 -13.24 -0.98
N LYS A 99 -6.09 -11.94 -1.29
CA LYS A 99 -5.79 -11.40 -2.62
C LYS A 99 -4.41 -10.77 -2.75
N GLY A 100 -3.68 -10.65 -1.66
CA GLY A 100 -2.34 -10.06 -1.63
C GLY A 100 -1.68 -10.23 -0.27
N VAL A 101 -0.44 -9.77 -0.18
CA VAL A 101 0.39 -9.84 1.02
C VAL A 101 0.79 -8.44 1.46
N GLY A 102 0.57 -8.12 2.73
CA GLY A 102 0.97 -6.84 3.30
C GLY A 102 0.06 -6.38 4.44
N GLU A 103 0.31 -5.23 5.03
CA GLU A 103 1.45 -4.34 4.74
C GLU A 103 2.74 -4.95 5.28
N ILE A 104 3.78 -5.09 4.45
CA ILE A 104 5.09 -5.54 4.91
C ILE A 104 5.77 -4.39 5.66
N THR A 105 5.96 -4.57 6.96
CA THR A 105 6.49 -3.54 7.88
C THR A 105 7.81 -3.95 8.56
N ALA A 106 8.44 -5.04 8.14
CA ALA A 106 9.69 -5.51 8.72
C ALA A 106 10.80 -4.48 8.55
N ASN A 107 11.55 -4.16 9.61
CA ASN A 107 12.64 -3.19 9.52
C ASN A 107 13.93 -3.80 8.97
N LEU A 108 13.90 -4.15 7.68
CA LEU A 108 14.99 -4.71 6.90
C LEU A 108 15.17 -3.89 5.62
N TYR A 109 16.34 -3.98 5.00
CA TYR A 109 16.51 -3.44 3.65
C TYR A 109 15.59 -4.17 2.68
N ILE A 110 14.98 -3.44 1.74
CA ILE A 110 14.02 -4.02 0.78
C ILE A 110 14.67 -5.08 -0.13
N ASP A 111 15.99 -5.03 -0.32
CA ASP A 111 16.76 -6.03 -1.06
C ASP A 111 17.50 -7.04 -0.16
N ASP A 112 17.13 -7.13 1.12
CA ASP A 112 17.61 -8.19 2.00
C ASP A 112 17.24 -9.57 1.42
N PRO A 113 18.15 -10.57 1.45
CA PRO A 113 17.90 -11.90 0.90
C PRO A 113 16.61 -12.57 1.42
N MET A 114 16.22 -12.34 2.68
CA MET A 114 14.98 -12.87 3.24
C MET A 114 13.75 -12.18 2.65
N VAL A 115 13.84 -10.86 2.46
CA VAL A 115 12.76 -10.05 1.85
C VAL A 115 12.58 -10.45 0.40
N ILE A 116 13.66 -10.56 -0.37
CA ILE A 116 13.64 -11.05 -1.76
C ILE A 116 13.04 -12.46 -1.84
N ASN A 117 13.40 -13.36 -0.93
CA ASN A 117 12.85 -14.71 -0.90
C ASN A 117 11.32 -14.71 -0.71
N LEU A 118 10.80 -13.93 0.24
CA LEU A 118 9.36 -13.76 0.45
C LEU A 118 8.70 -13.17 -0.80
N PHE A 119 9.22 -12.07 -1.33
CA PHE A 119 8.67 -11.38 -2.50
C PHE A 119 8.63 -12.26 -3.75
N ARG A 120 9.66 -13.08 -3.98
CA ARG A 120 9.69 -14.05 -5.07
C ARG A 120 8.55 -15.05 -4.95
N GLN A 121 8.35 -15.62 -3.77
CA GLN A 121 7.28 -16.59 -3.53
C GLN A 121 5.89 -15.96 -3.62
N CYS A 122 5.71 -14.71 -3.20
CA CYS A 122 4.47 -13.94 -3.46
C CYS A 122 4.20 -13.80 -4.97
N GLY A 123 5.21 -13.47 -5.76
CA GLY A 123 5.11 -13.38 -7.22
C GLY A 123 4.77 -14.72 -7.89
N ASP A 124 5.40 -15.82 -7.46
CA ASP A 124 5.09 -17.16 -7.94
C ASP A 124 3.66 -17.61 -7.56
N MET A 125 3.13 -17.12 -6.43
CA MET A 125 1.73 -17.28 -6.03
C MET A 125 0.79 -16.25 -6.64
N GLU A 126 1.27 -15.33 -7.49
CA GLU A 126 0.50 -14.25 -8.10
C GLU A 126 -0.25 -13.39 -7.08
N MET A 127 0.37 -13.15 -5.92
CA MET A 127 -0.14 -12.29 -4.86
C MET A 127 0.66 -10.98 -4.85
N PRO A 128 0.05 -9.81 -5.16
CA PRO A 128 0.73 -8.53 -5.05
C PRO A 128 1.17 -8.26 -3.61
N VAL A 129 2.25 -7.50 -3.47
CA VAL A 129 2.87 -7.14 -2.21
C VAL A 129 2.73 -5.64 -1.96
N LEU A 130 2.07 -5.28 -0.86
CA LEU A 130 2.05 -3.91 -0.35
C LEU A 130 3.11 -3.76 0.75
N PHE A 131 4.00 -2.77 0.62
CA PHE A 131 5.08 -2.55 1.58
C PHE A 131 5.16 -1.10 2.04
N HIS A 132 5.48 -0.93 3.33
CA HIS A 132 5.80 0.35 3.93
C HIS A 132 7.27 0.68 3.71
N LEU A 133 7.59 1.88 3.20
CA LEU A 133 8.98 2.29 3.01
C LEU A 133 9.40 3.46 3.91
N VAL A 134 10.51 3.27 4.62
CA VAL A 134 11.16 4.25 5.51
C VAL A 134 12.61 4.53 5.11
N ASP A 135 13.17 5.57 5.71
CA ASP A 135 14.45 6.18 5.33
C ASP A 135 15.66 5.44 5.89
N ARG A 136 15.50 4.68 6.98
CA ARG A 136 16.62 4.03 7.67
C ARG A 136 16.22 2.83 8.51
N ILE A 137 17.21 1.95 8.75
CA ILE A 137 17.12 0.92 9.79
C ILE A 137 17.01 1.62 11.16
N GLY A 138 16.12 1.12 12.01
CA GLY A 138 15.76 1.71 13.29
C GLY A 138 14.67 2.79 13.23
N ALA A 139 14.09 3.06 12.06
CA ALA A 139 12.81 3.78 11.97
C ALA A 139 11.67 2.94 12.61
N PRO A 140 10.53 3.55 13.00
CA PRO A 140 9.51 2.86 13.79
C PRO A 140 9.01 1.53 13.22
N TYR A 141 8.81 1.45 11.90
CA TYR A 141 8.45 0.24 11.15
C TYR A 141 8.61 0.50 9.64
N GLY A 142 8.66 -0.56 8.84
CA GLY A 142 8.79 -0.50 7.38
C GLY A 142 10.13 -0.96 6.85
N LEU A 143 10.13 -1.40 5.60
CA LEU A 143 11.33 -1.74 4.83
C LEU A 143 12.13 -0.47 4.52
N VAL A 144 13.43 -0.65 4.30
CA VAL A 144 14.37 0.46 4.12
C VAL A 144 14.93 0.47 2.71
N ASP A 145 15.02 1.66 2.13
CA ASP A 145 15.81 1.91 0.92
C ASP A 145 16.70 3.14 1.10
N ASP A 146 17.78 3.21 0.34
CA ASP A 146 18.62 4.38 0.24
C ASP A 146 17.92 5.46 -0.62
N ILE A 147 18.37 6.72 -0.52
CA ILE A 147 17.82 7.80 -1.34
C ILE A 147 17.93 7.45 -2.83
N TYR A 148 16.92 7.83 -3.60
CA TYR A 148 16.75 7.48 -5.01
C TYR A 148 16.43 6.01 -5.30
N LEU A 149 15.93 5.30 -4.29
CA LEU A 149 15.31 3.98 -4.42
C LEU A 149 16.14 2.92 -5.18
N PRO A 150 17.47 2.82 -4.99
CA PRO A 150 18.30 1.89 -5.76
C PRO A 150 18.00 0.42 -5.42
N ARG A 151 17.60 0.11 -4.19
CA ARG A 151 17.32 -1.27 -3.76
C ARG A 151 15.96 -1.72 -4.27
N LEU A 152 14.95 -0.84 -4.23
CA LEU A 152 13.67 -1.10 -4.87
C LEU A 152 13.86 -1.34 -6.36
N GLU A 153 14.67 -0.54 -7.07
CA GLU A 153 14.95 -0.79 -8.49
C GLU A 153 15.57 -2.17 -8.72
N LYS A 154 16.54 -2.57 -7.89
CA LYS A 154 17.14 -3.92 -7.96
C LYS A 154 16.07 -5.00 -7.79
N VAL A 155 15.20 -4.88 -6.79
CA VAL A 155 14.12 -5.84 -6.52
C VAL A 155 13.12 -5.91 -7.69
N LEU A 156 12.70 -4.76 -8.22
CA LEU A 156 11.79 -4.68 -9.37
C LEU A 156 12.35 -5.40 -10.60
N LYS A 157 13.66 -5.24 -10.84
CA LYS A 157 14.37 -5.90 -11.95
C LYS A 157 14.53 -7.42 -11.72
N GLU A 158 14.82 -7.84 -10.50
CA GLU A 158 15.04 -9.24 -10.15
C GLU A 158 13.73 -10.05 -10.13
N LEU A 159 12.63 -9.42 -9.74
CA LEU A 159 11.34 -10.08 -9.51
C LEU A 159 10.22 -9.53 -10.42
N PRO A 160 10.34 -9.65 -11.76
CA PRO A 160 9.39 -9.06 -12.71
C PRO A 160 7.97 -9.65 -12.64
N LYS A 161 7.79 -10.81 -12.00
CA LYS A 161 6.48 -11.44 -11.79
C LYS A 161 5.75 -10.92 -10.55
N THR A 162 6.48 -10.35 -9.59
CA THR A 162 5.89 -9.85 -8.35
C THR A 162 5.38 -8.44 -8.59
N ILE A 163 4.10 -8.21 -8.34
CA ILE A 163 3.51 -6.87 -8.35
C ILE A 163 3.78 -6.22 -6.98
N PHE A 164 4.35 -5.02 -7.02
CA PHE A 164 4.71 -4.23 -5.85
C PHE A 164 3.84 -2.99 -5.75
N ILE A 165 3.31 -2.73 -4.55
CA ILE A 165 2.53 -1.55 -4.21
C ILE A 165 3.33 -0.78 -3.15
N GLY A 166 3.97 0.30 -3.58
CA GLY A 166 4.76 1.15 -2.71
C GLY A 166 3.89 2.09 -1.89
N HIS A 167 4.18 2.15 -0.59
CA HIS A 167 3.48 2.97 0.38
C HIS A 167 4.49 3.71 1.30
N ALA A 168 3.99 4.75 1.99
CA ALA A 168 4.67 5.54 3.02
C ALA A 168 5.65 6.63 2.57
N MET A 169 6.20 7.32 3.57
CA MET A 169 6.93 8.58 3.49
C MET A 169 8.08 8.50 2.48
N SER A 170 8.97 7.52 2.62
CA SER A 170 10.19 7.48 1.80
C SER A 170 9.94 7.05 0.37
N PHE A 171 8.87 6.31 0.11
CA PHE A 171 8.43 6.03 -1.26
C PHE A 171 7.91 7.31 -1.94
N TRP A 172 7.02 8.03 -1.25
CA TRP A 172 6.35 9.21 -1.81
C TRP A 172 7.20 10.48 -1.80
N ALA A 173 8.22 10.59 -0.96
CA ALA A 173 9.14 11.74 -0.97
C ALA A 173 9.92 11.84 -2.29
N GLU A 174 10.18 10.71 -2.93
CA GLU A 174 10.94 10.57 -4.19
C GLU A 174 10.17 11.05 -5.43
N ILE A 175 8.94 11.57 -5.25
CA ILE A 175 8.19 12.27 -6.28
C ILE A 175 8.87 13.58 -6.72
N SER A 176 9.72 14.19 -5.88
CA SER A 176 10.40 15.45 -6.18
C SER A 176 11.91 15.25 -6.24
N SER A 177 12.58 15.91 -7.18
CA SER A 177 14.02 15.79 -7.40
C SER A 177 14.90 16.38 -6.29
N ASP A 178 14.33 17.25 -5.45
CA ASP A 178 15.00 17.93 -4.35
C ASP A 178 14.83 17.23 -3.00
N VAL A 179 14.32 16.00 -2.99
CA VAL A 179 14.32 15.14 -1.80
C VAL A 179 15.74 14.95 -1.27
N ASP A 180 15.88 14.91 0.05
CA ASP A 180 17.15 14.64 0.73
C ASP A 180 16.94 13.71 1.94
N GLU A 181 18.04 13.26 2.55
CA GLU A 181 17.99 12.36 3.71
C GLU A 181 17.27 12.96 4.92
N LYS A 182 17.15 14.29 5.00
CA LYS A 182 16.46 14.97 6.12
C LYS A 182 14.95 15.00 5.92
N THR A 183 14.48 15.01 4.67
CA THR A 183 13.08 15.21 4.30
C THR A 183 12.37 13.91 3.96
N ARG A 184 13.08 12.89 3.46
CA ARG A 184 12.48 11.63 2.98
C ARG A 184 11.84 10.75 4.03
N GLY A 185 12.15 10.95 5.31
CA GLY A 185 11.51 10.24 6.44
C GLY A 185 10.18 10.85 6.90
N GLY A 186 9.70 11.92 6.26
CA GLY A 186 8.50 12.64 6.68
C GLY A 186 7.57 13.00 5.53
N TYR A 187 6.86 14.12 5.68
CA TYR A 187 5.95 14.67 4.67
C TYR A 187 6.55 15.97 4.11
N PRO A 188 7.26 15.92 2.95
CA PRO A 188 7.84 17.10 2.34
C PRO A 188 6.79 18.20 2.10
N LYS A 189 7.19 19.45 2.33
CA LYS A 189 6.34 20.64 2.17
C LYS A 189 6.72 21.43 0.92
N GLY A 190 5.79 22.28 0.47
CA GLY A 190 6.01 23.15 -0.69
C GLY A 190 5.79 22.44 -2.03
N PRO A 191 5.95 23.17 -3.14
CA PRO A 191 5.72 22.64 -4.48
C PRO A 191 6.74 21.57 -4.88
N ILE A 192 6.43 20.82 -5.93
CA ILE A 192 7.32 19.83 -6.54
C ILE A 192 8.37 20.57 -7.37
N LYS A 193 9.67 20.35 -7.09
CA LYS A 193 10.74 21.12 -7.75
C LYS A 193 10.89 20.74 -9.23
N SER A 194 10.98 19.44 -9.48
CA SER A 194 10.91 18.78 -10.79
C SER A 194 10.65 17.29 -10.58
N PRO A 195 10.29 16.50 -11.62
CA PRO A 195 10.07 15.06 -11.47
C PRO A 195 11.24 14.38 -10.78
N GLY A 196 10.94 13.61 -9.74
CA GLY A 196 11.92 12.85 -8.98
C GLY A 196 12.11 11.44 -9.52
N ARG A 197 12.76 10.63 -8.70
CA ARG A 197 13.14 9.26 -9.05
C ARG A 197 11.95 8.33 -9.20
N LEU A 198 10.88 8.55 -8.44
CA LEU A 198 9.69 7.71 -8.45
C LEU A 198 9.05 7.63 -9.84
N GLN A 199 9.00 8.75 -10.57
CA GLN A 199 8.44 8.85 -11.92
C GLN A 199 9.20 7.97 -12.91
N GLU A 200 10.53 7.91 -12.81
CA GLU A 200 11.35 7.06 -13.67
C GLU A 200 11.03 5.58 -13.44
N LEU A 201 10.89 5.18 -12.17
CA LEU A 201 10.57 3.80 -11.80
C LEU A 201 9.15 3.42 -12.26
N LEU A 202 8.15 4.27 -12.02
CA LEU A 202 6.77 4.03 -12.45
C LEU A 202 6.64 3.90 -13.98
N LYS A 203 7.45 4.64 -14.75
CA LYS A 203 7.52 4.52 -16.23
C LYS A 203 8.21 3.25 -16.68
N LYS A 204 9.28 2.85 -16.00
CA LYS A 204 10.17 1.78 -16.44
C LYS A 204 9.68 0.39 -16.07
N TYR A 205 9.00 0.24 -14.93
CA TYR A 205 8.66 -1.06 -14.37
C TYR A 205 7.14 -1.31 -14.41
N ASP A 206 6.74 -2.37 -15.11
CA ASP A 206 5.33 -2.76 -15.25
C ASP A 206 4.71 -3.24 -13.94
N ASN A 207 5.56 -3.75 -13.05
CA ASN A 207 5.19 -4.37 -11.79
C ASN A 207 5.28 -3.44 -10.58
N LEU A 208 5.40 -2.11 -10.75
CA LEU A 208 5.34 -1.14 -9.66
C LEU A 208 4.05 -0.31 -9.71
N TYR A 209 3.39 -0.18 -8.56
CA TYR A 209 2.23 0.67 -8.32
C TYR A 209 2.46 1.54 -7.08
N GLY A 210 1.75 2.66 -7.00
CA GLY A 210 1.74 3.55 -5.84
C GLY A 210 0.38 3.55 -5.14
N ASP A 211 0.40 3.35 -3.83
CA ASP A 211 -0.75 3.53 -2.94
C ASP A 211 -0.87 5.01 -2.53
N LEU A 212 -1.98 5.66 -2.86
CA LEU A 212 -2.21 7.08 -2.57
C LEU A 212 -2.67 7.38 -1.13
N SER A 213 -2.78 6.36 -0.28
CA SER A 213 -3.31 6.49 1.07
C SER A 213 -2.43 7.29 2.05
N ALA A 214 -2.96 7.44 3.27
CA ALA A 214 -2.32 8.09 4.40
C ALA A 214 -1.94 9.55 4.16
N GLY A 215 -1.18 10.13 5.09
CA GLY A 215 -0.54 11.43 4.89
C GLY A 215 0.55 11.41 3.83
N SER A 216 1.03 10.23 3.37
CA SER A 216 2.18 10.13 2.47
C SER A 216 1.79 10.34 1.01
N GLY A 217 1.01 9.42 0.44
CA GLY A 217 0.54 9.49 -0.95
C GLY A 217 -0.37 10.69 -1.18
N PHE A 218 -1.27 10.95 -0.24
CA PHE A 218 -2.15 12.13 -0.30
C PHE A 218 -1.36 13.43 -0.30
N ASN A 219 -0.36 13.61 0.59
CA ASN A 219 0.48 14.81 0.58
C ASN A 219 1.25 14.96 -0.74
N ALA A 220 1.78 13.87 -1.30
CA ALA A 220 2.53 13.92 -2.55
C ALA A 220 1.71 14.50 -3.71
N ILE A 221 0.43 14.16 -3.81
CA ILE A 221 -0.47 14.65 -4.88
C ILE A 221 -1.18 15.97 -4.54
N THR A 222 -1.17 16.43 -3.27
CA THR A 222 -1.92 17.63 -2.87
C THR A 222 -1.07 18.83 -2.49
N ARG A 223 0.20 18.64 -2.09
CA ARG A 223 1.10 19.75 -1.72
C ARG A 223 1.45 20.70 -2.88
N ASP A 224 1.25 20.23 -4.10
CA ASP A 224 1.34 20.99 -5.35
C ASP A 224 0.17 20.61 -6.26
N PRO A 225 -0.98 21.30 -6.18
CA PRO A 225 -2.20 20.86 -6.86
C PRO A 225 -2.06 20.76 -8.39
N GLU A 226 -1.37 21.71 -9.03
CA GLU A 226 -1.19 21.69 -10.49
C GLU A 226 -0.31 20.52 -10.93
N TYR A 227 0.75 20.22 -10.19
CA TYR A 227 1.58 19.04 -10.45
C TYR A 227 0.82 17.75 -10.13
N GLY A 228 0.11 17.72 -9.01
CA GLY A 228 -0.66 16.57 -8.52
C GLY A 228 -1.65 16.06 -9.56
N TYR A 229 -2.49 16.94 -10.12
CA TYR A 229 -3.44 16.52 -11.16
C TYR A 229 -2.75 15.99 -12.43
N LYS A 230 -1.64 16.61 -12.85
CA LYS A 230 -0.84 16.11 -13.98
C LYS A 230 -0.25 14.73 -13.68
N PHE A 231 0.23 14.52 -12.46
CA PHE A 231 0.78 13.24 -12.01
C PHE A 231 -0.30 12.15 -11.99
N LEU A 232 -1.50 12.45 -11.47
CA LEU A 232 -2.64 11.52 -11.50
C LEU A 232 -3.01 11.12 -12.94
N GLU A 233 -2.99 12.07 -13.88
CA GLU A 233 -3.24 11.78 -15.30
C GLU A 233 -2.15 10.94 -15.95
N GLU A 234 -0.89 11.35 -15.78
CA GLU A 234 0.26 10.69 -16.42
C GLU A 234 0.46 9.26 -15.91
N PHE A 235 0.25 9.04 -14.60
CA PHE A 235 0.47 7.76 -13.94
C PHE A 235 -0.83 7.02 -13.59
N GLN A 236 -1.95 7.36 -14.24
CA GLN A 236 -3.27 6.78 -13.94
C GLN A 236 -3.32 5.24 -13.97
N ASP A 237 -2.44 4.58 -14.73
CA ASP A 237 -2.35 3.11 -14.81
C ASP A 237 -1.50 2.47 -13.70
N LYS A 238 -0.87 3.28 -12.85
CA LYS A 238 0.10 2.87 -11.82
C LYS A 238 -0.32 3.25 -10.40
N LEU A 239 -1.47 3.91 -10.24
CA LEU A 239 -1.90 4.45 -8.96
C LEU A 239 -3.13 3.72 -8.45
N LEU A 240 -3.22 3.58 -7.13
CA LEU A 240 -4.31 2.92 -6.44
C LEU A 240 -4.87 3.88 -5.39
N PHE A 241 -6.19 4.01 -5.36
CA PHE A 241 -6.88 4.70 -4.28
C PHE A 241 -6.78 3.87 -2.99
N GLY A 242 -6.36 4.51 -1.91
CA GLY A 242 -6.42 3.96 -0.57
C GLY A 242 -6.68 5.07 0.45
N THR A 243 -7.24 4.74 1.60
CA THR A 243 -7.46 5.72 2.68
C THR A 243 -6.46 5.60 3.82
N ASP A 244 -5.94 4.39 4.04
CA ASP A 244 -5.21 4.01 5.26
C ASP A 244 -6.07 4.30 6.51
N PHE A 245 -7.35 3.95 6.44
CA PHE A 245 -8.25 4.08 7.58
C PHE A 245 -7.89 3.05 8.65
N CYS A 246 -7.40 3.54 9.78
CA CYS A 246 -6.88 2.70 10.86
C CYS A 246 -7.20 3.23 12.27
N HIS A 247 -7.81 4.42 12.38
CA HIS A 247 -8.21 5.02 13.65
C HIS A 247 -9.69 5.44 13.68
N HIS A 248 -10.30 5.32 14.86
CA HIS A 248 -11.65 5.81 15.11
C HIS A 248 -11.74 7.33 14.86
N ASN A 249 -12.81 7.77 14.17
CA ASN A 249 -13.02 9.17 13.74
C ASN A 249 -11.90 9.78 12.86
N GLN A 250 -11.10 8.96 12.20
CA GLN A 250 -10.08 9.45 11.26
C GLN A 250 -10.71 10.15 10.05
N GLU A 251 -10.17 11.32 9.71
CA GLU A 251 -10.51 12.01 8.47
C GLU A 251 -9.83 11.34 7.26
N VAL A 252 -10.57 11.21 6.15
CA VAL A 252 -10.06 10.62 4.90
C VAL A 252 -10.21 11.59 3.73
N PRO A 253 -9.48 12.74 3.74
CA PRO A 253 -9.68 13.83 2.78
C PRO A 253 -9.46 13.43 1.31
N ILE A 254 -8.73 12.33 1.07
CA ILE A 254 -8.52 11.77 -0.27
C ILE A 254 -9.83 11.38 -0.97
N VAL A 255 -10.87 10.97 -0.21
CA VAL A 255 -12.19 10.62 -0.74
C VAL A 255 -12.82 11.81 -1.48
N ASP A 256 -12.85 12.97 -0.83
CA ASP A 256 -13.45 14.17 -1.41
C ASP A 256 -12.53 14.79 -2.46
N TYR A 257 -11.22 14.77 -2.23
CA TYR A 257 -10.23 15.27 -3.17
C TYR A 257 -10.36 14.59 -4.55
N ILE A 258 -10.37 13.25 -4.61
CA ILE A 258 -10.41 12.55 -5.90
C ILE A 258 -11.76 12.72 -6.62
N LYS A 259 -12.87 12.82 -5.87
CA LYS A 259 -14.20 13.12 -6.43
C LYS A 259 -14.28 14.54 -6.98
N ASN A 260 -13.75 15.52 -6.25
CA ASN A 260 -13.73 16.91 -6.67
C ASN A 260 -12.81 17.11 -7.88
N ALA A 261 -11.66 16.43 -7.92
CA ALA A 261 -10.76 16.45 -9.08
C ALA A 261 -11.49 16.03 -10.38
N LEU A 262 -12.32 14.98 -10.32
CA LEU A 262 -13.17 14.60 -11.45
C LEU A 262 -14.26 15.64 -11.74
N LYS A 263 -15.01 16.05 -10.71
CA LYS A 263 -16.14 16.98 -10.83
C LYS A 263 -15.73 18.32 -11.44
N GLU A 264 -14.55 18.80 -11.10
CA GLU A 264 -13.97 20.06 -11.58
C GLU A 264 -13.20 19.92 -12.91
N GLY A 265 -13.16 18.72 -13.50
CA GLY A 265 -12.46 18.46 -14.75
C GLY A 265 -10.93 18.59 -14.65
N LYS A 266 -10.37 18.42 -13.44
CA LYS A 266 -8.92 18.42 -13.20
C LYS A 266 -8.26 17.11 -13.61
N ILE A 267 -9.02 16.02 -13.54
CA ILE A 267 -8.67 14.72 -14.11
C ILE A 267 -9.85 14.20 -14.96
N SER A 268 -9.52 13.34 -15.91
CA SER A 268 -10.44 12.64 -16.79
C SER A 268 -11.20 11.55 -16.05
N GLU A 269 -12.36 11.21 -16.61
CA GLU A 269 -13.17 10.08 -16.13
C GLU A 269 -12.39 8.76 -16.16
N MET A 270 -11.52 8.58 -17.17
CA MET A 270 -10.69 7.38 -17.29
C MET A 270 -9.64 7.31 -16.18
N ALA A 271 -8.92 8.41 -15.90
CA ALA A 271 -7.96 8.45 -14.81
C ALA A 271 -8.64 8.16 -13.47
N TYR A 272 -9.79 8.81 -13.20
CA TYR A 272 -10.59 8.54 -12.01
C TYR A 272 -10.97 7.05 -11.90
N LYS A 273 -11.51 6.45 -12.97
CA LYS A 273 -11.92 5.03 -12.98
C LYS A 273 -10.75 4.08 -12.73
N LYS A 274 -9.60 4.32 -13.36
CA LYS A 274 -8.41 3.49 -13.18
C LYS A 274 -7.88 3.54 -11.75
N ILE A 275 -7.66 4.74 -11.24
CA ILE A 275 -7.11 4.98 -9.91
C ILE A 275 -8.03 4.42 -8.82
N THR A 276 -9.33 4.69 -8.94
CA THR A 276 -10.30 4.34 -7.88
C THR A 276 -10.89 2.94 -8.01
N ARG A 277 -10.58 2.18 -9.07
CA ARG A 277 -11.19 0.86 -9.31
C ARG A 277 -10.37 -0.05 -10.23
N LEU A 278 -10.21 0.30 -11.51
CA LEU A 278 -9.81 -0.67 -12.53
C LEU A 278 -8.41 -1.23 -12.30
N ASN A 279 -7.48 -0.44 -11.76
CA ASN A 279 -6.15 -0.92 -11.43
C ASN A 279 -6.19 -1.95 -10.29
N ALA A 280 -6.99 -1.71 -9.25
CA ALA A 280 -7.18 -2.65 -8.15
C ALA A 280 -7.84 -3.94 -8.64
N GLU A 281 -8.90 -3.87 -9.47
CA GLU A 281 -9.52 -5.04 -10.07
C GLU A 281 -8.52 -5.87 -10.89
N ARG A 282 -7.67 -5.20 -11.67
CA ARG A 282 -6.62 -5.82 -12.49
C ARG A 282 -5.60 -6.57 -11.64
N ILE A 283 -4.97 -5.91 -10.66
CA ILE A 283 -3.85 -6.50 -9.92
C ILE A 283 -4.31 -7.51 -8.86
N LEU A 284 -5.53 -7.35 -8.33
CA LEU A 284 -6.12 -8.27 -7.35
C LEU A 284 -6.94 -9.39 -8.00
N LYS A 285 -7.05 -9.38 -9.33
CA LYS A 285 -7.83 -10.35 -10.14
C LYS A 285 -9.26 -10.49 -9.62
N LEU A 286 -9.89 -9.36 -9.30
CA LEU A 286 -11.30 -9.30 -8.96
C LEU A 286 -12.02 -9.38 -10.31
N GLY A 287 -12.55 -10.55 -10.66
CA GLY A 287 -13.22 -10.74 -11.94
C GLY A 287 -14.30 -9.68 -12.19
N ASN A 288 -14.55 -9.35 -13.46
CA ASN A 288 -15.78 -8.64 -13.82
C ASN A 288 -16.95 -9.50 -13.31
N ILE A 289 -17.68 -9.02 -12.30
CA ILE A 289 -18.99 -9.57 -11.93
C ILE A 289 -19.97 -9.26 -13.06
#